data_AF-A0A3A8QWT6-F1
#
_entry.id   AF-A0A3A8QWT6-F1
#
_cell.length_a   1.000
_cell.length_b   1.000
_cell.length_c   1.000
_cell.angle_alpha   90.00
_cell.angle_beta   90.00
_cell.angle_gamma   90.00
#
_symmetry.space_group_name_H-M   'P 1'
#
loop_
_entity.id
_entity.type
_entity.pdbx_description
1 polymer ?
#
loop_
_entity_poly.entity_id
_entity_poly.type
_entity_poly.pdbx_seq_one_letter_code
_entity_poly.pdbx_strand_id
1 'polypeptide(L)'
;MTCGSYTQNSSANVCVLSIPSKGESAERMLTASMLTGVTRSMALAWEPDWAVAMSETYRELDGRQGKDDPWLGWVTYLPSHRGTVPPLPSPVRIEPVEDRGTLIILTPERFTVANPEHIALARRVRELLAQAGLMRRAEAGPRG
;
A
#
# COMPACT_ATOMS: atom_id res chain seq x y z
N MET A 1 -10.70 13.26 -9.28
CA MET A 1 -10.90 13.34 -7.81
C MET A 1 -9.67 14.04 -7.26
N THR A 2 -9.82 15.13 -6.51
CA THR A 2 -8.73 15.91 -5.91
C THR A 2 -8.66 15.64 -4.41
N CYS A 3 -7.45 15.60 -3.83
CA CYS A 3 -7.30 15.45 -2.38
C CYS A 3 -8.02 16.63 -1.69
N GLY A 4 -8.96 16.35 -0.79
CA GLY A 4 -9.62 17.37 0.04
C GLY A 4 -11.02 17.82 -0.41
N SER A 5 -11.63 17.24 -1.46
CA SER A 5 -13.01 17.56 -1.83
C SER A 5 -14.02 16.72 -1.06
N TYR A 6 -14.97 17.34 -0.35
CA TYR A 6 -16.14 16.64 0.21
C TYR A 6 -17.06 16.19 -0.94
N THR A 7 -17.25 14.88 -1.12
CA THR A 7 -18.18 14.35 -2.14
C THR A 7 -19.34 13.63 -1.46
N GLN A 8 -20.57 13.94 -1.87
CA GLN A 8 -21.81 13.36 -1.31
C GLN A 8 -22.06 11.91 -1.78
N ASN A 9 -21.29 11.43 -2.75
CA ASN A 9 -21.37 10.07 -3.27
C ASN A 9 -20.23 9.24 -2.68
N SER A 10 -20.46 7.96 -2.38
CA SER A 10 -19.54 6.98 -1.73
C SER A 10 -18.17 6.72 -2.42
N SER A 11 -17.54 7.71 -3.01
CA SER A 11 -16.14 7.70 -3.43
C SER A 11 -15.26 8.08 -2.24
N ALA A 12 -14.43 7.13 -1.77
CA ALA A 12 -13.43 7.40 -0.76
C ALA A 12 -12.51 8.56 -1.19
N ASN A 13 -12.14 9.44 -0.26
CA ASN A 13 -11.14 10.46 -0.51
C ASN A 13 -9.81 9.78 -0.88
N VAL A 14 -9.24 10.13 -2.03
CA VAL A 14 -7.96 9.57 -2.51
C VAL A 14 -6.95 10.67 -2.75
N CYS A 15 -5.70 10.40 -2.39
CA CYS A 15 -4.58 11.24 -2.78
C CYS A 15 -3.55 10.44 -3.58
N VAL A 16 -3.20 10.95 -4.76
CA VAL A 16 -2.34 10.26 -5.73
C VAL A 16 -1.13 11.13 -6.01
N LEU A 17 0.06 10.59 -5.72
CA LEU A 17 1.32 11.17 -6.15
C LEU A 17 1.84 10.39 -7.36
N SER A 18 1.94 11.06 -8.50
CA SER A 18 2.53 10.48 -9.71
C SER A 18 4.04 10.75 -9.74
N ILE A 19 4.83 9.68 -9.76
CA ILE A 19 6.30 9.72 -9.84
C ILE A 19 6.72 9.47 -11.29
N PRO A 20 7.78 10.15 -11.81
CA PRO A 20 8.31 9.86 -13.13
C PRO A 20 8.65 8.37 -13.29
N SER A 21 8.24 7.76 -14.40
CA SER A 21 8.46 6.33 -14.67
C SER A 21 9.70 6.04 -15.52
N LYS A 22 10.30 7.07 -16.12
CA LYS A 22 11.47 6.98 -17.02
C LYS A 22 12.44 8.14 -16.79
N GLY A 23 13.69 7.93 -17.21
CA GLY A 23 14.76 8.92 -17.16
C GLY A 23 15.50 8.96 -15.83
N GLU A 24 16.54 9.78 -15.75
CA GLU A 24 17.45 9.86 -14.59
C GLU A 24 16.73 10.20 -13.28
N SER A 25 15.71 11.06 -13.32
CA SER A 25 14.88 11.36 -12.15
C SER A 25 14.08 10.14 -11.67
N ALA A 26 13.62 9.27 -12.57
CA ALA A 26 12.92 8.05 -12.19
C ALA A 26 13.87 7.07 -11.48
N GLU A 27 15.09 6.89 -11.98
CA GLU A 27 16.08 6.00 -11.35
C GLU A 27 16.47 6.47 -9.94
N ARG A 28 16.52 7.79 -9.72
CA ARG A 28 16.74 8.34 -8.37
C ARG A 28 15.55 8.14 -7.43
N MET A 29 14.33 8.25 -7.96
CA MET A 29 13.10 8.25 -7.15
C MET A 29 12.50 6.86 -6.91
N LEU A 30 12.68 5.91 -7.83
CA LEU A 30 12.08 4.58 -7.78
C LEU A 30 12.94 3.60 -6.97
N THR A 31 13.20 3.97 -5.72
CA THR A 31 13.90 3.15 -4.73
C THR A 31 12.96 2.82 -3.58
N ALA A 32 13.19 1.69 -2.91
CA ALA A 32 12.37 1.29 -1.76
C ALA A 32 12.41 2.36 -0.66
N SER A 33 13.59 2.93 -0.36
CA SER A 33 13.76 3.94 0.68
C SER A 33 12.97 5.22 0.38
N MET A 34 12.99 5.71 -0.86
CA MET A 34 12.25 6.91 -1.25
C MET A 34 10.74 6.66 -1.18
N LEU A 35 10.25 5.55 -1.72
CA LEU A 35 8.82 5.21 -1.66
C LEU A 35 8.34 4.97 -0.22
N THR A 36 9.18 4.39 0.64
CA THR A 36 8.92 4.26 2.07
C THR A 36 8.81 5.63 2.74
N GLY A 37 9.75 6.54 2.47
CA GLY A 37 9.72 7.90 3.00
C GLY A 37 8.46 8.67 2.59
N VAL A 38 8.12 8.65 1.30
CA VAL A 38 6.90 9.29 0.78
C VAL A 38 5.65 8.69 1.42
N THR A 39 5.50 7.35 1.40
CA THR A 39 4.31 6.69 1.94
C THR A 39 4.15 6.96 3.43
N ARG A 40 5.26 6.97 4.18
CA ARG A 40 5.30 7.38 5.59
C ARG A 40 4.81 8.82 5.78
N SER A 41 5.34 9.77 5.01
CA SER A 41 4.91 11.17 5.08
C SER A 41 3.42 11.33 4.75
N MET A 42 2.91 10.59 3.75
CA MET A 42 1.48 10.59 3.43
C MET A 42 0.63 10.04 4.58
N ALA A 43 1.07 8.95 5.22
CA ALA A 43 0.38 8.37 6.36
C ALA A 43 0.32 9.34 7.56
N LEU A 44 1.44 10.03 7.85
CA LEU A 44 1.53 11.03 8.92
C LEU A 44 0.75 12.31 8.61
N ALA A 45 0.57 12.68 7.34
CA ALA A 45 -0.13 13.91 6.96
C ALA A 45 -1.66 13.73 6.91
N TRP A 46 -2.14 12.55 6.48
CA TRP A 46 -3.56 12.35 6.16
C TRP A 46 -4.27 11.25 6.94
N GLU A 47 -3.55 10.42 7.70
CA GLU A 47 -4.12 9.29 8.46
C GLU A 47 -5.09 8.43 7.62
N PRO A 48 -4.66 7.95 6.43
CA PRO A 48 -5.56 7.28 5.52
C PRO A 48 -5.92 5.87 6.01
N ASP A 49 -7.07 5.35 5.55
CA ASP A 49 -7.46 3.95 5.80
C ASP A 49 -6.45 2.92 5.25
N TRP A 50 -5.66 3.33 4.24
CA TRP A 50 -4.49 2.63 3.70
C TRP A 50 -3.75 3.55 2.72
N ALA A 51 -2.47 3.28 2.47
CA ALA A 51 -1.73 3.91 1.38
C ALA A 51 -0.86 2.87 0.66
N VAL A 52 -0.57 3.10 -0.62
CA VAL A 52 0.22 2.16 -1.42
C VAL A 52 1.09 2.89 -2.43
N ALA A 53 2.33 2.42 -2.59
CA ALA A 53 3.19 2.73 -3.71
C ALA A 53 3.30 1.51 -4.63
N MET A 54 2.84 1.62 -5.87
CA MET A 54 2.85 0.54 -6.85
C MET A 54 2.91 1.07 -8.27
N SER A 55 3.37 0.24 -9.21
CA SER A 55 3.32 0.56 -10.64
C SER A 55 1.92 0.34 -11.20
N GLU A 56 1.58 1.10 -12.23
CA GLU A 56 0.31 0.93 -12.95
C GLU A 56 0.17 -0.47 -13.57
N THR A 57 1.26 -1.01 -14.14
CA THR A 57 1.28 -2.36 -14.69
C THR A 57 1.00 -3.44 -13.64
N TYR A 58 1.52 -3.27 -12.42
CA TYR A 58 1.23 -4.22 -11.35
C TYR A 58 -0.21 -4.07 -10.82
N ARG A 59 -0.71 -2.83 -10.76
CA ARG A 59 -2.11 -2.54 -10.40
C ARG A 59 -3.11 -3.21 -11.35
N GLU A 60 -2.82 -3.21 -12.64
CA GLU A 60 -3.63 -3.90 -13.65
C GLU A 60 -3.56 -5.43 -13.49
N LEU A 61 -2.40 -5.96 -13.12
CA LEU A 61 -2.19 -7.41 -12.90
C LEU A 61 -2.85 -7.94 -11.62
N ASP A 62 -2.80 -7.22 -10.50
CA ASP A 62 -3.30 -7.68 -9.20
C ASP A 62 -4.82 -7.89 -9.20
N GLY A 63 -5.56 -7.13 -10.00
CA GLY A 63 -7.00 -7.32 -10.21
C GLY A 63 -7.78 -7.35 -8.89
N ARG A 64 -7.90 -6.18 -8.23
CA ARG A 64 -8.42 -6.06 -6.85
C ARG A 64 -9.73 -6.84 -6.64
N GLN A 65 -9.79 -7.62 -5.55
CA GLN A 65 -10.97 -8.45 -5.23
C GLN A 65 -12.20 -7.65 -4.76
N GLY A 66 -12.02 -6.46 -4.18
CA GLY A 66 -13.11 -5.59 -3.69
C GLY A 66 -12.86 -4.11 -3.99
N LYS A 67 -13.93 -3.32 -4.10
CA LYS A 67 -13.86 -1.87 -4.44
C LYS A 67 -13.21 -1.01 -3.35
N ASP A 68 -13.21 -1.47 -2.11
CA ASP A 68 -12.68 -0.71 -0.97
C ASP A 68 -11.53 -1.43 -0.24
N ASP A 69 -11.15 -2.61 -0.72
CA ASP A 69 -10.07 -3.37 -0.12
C ASP A 69 -8.71 -2.70 -0.38
N PRO A 70 -7.73 -2.87 0.52
CA PRO A 70 -6.40 -2.31 0.33
C PRO A 70 -5.73 -2.96 -0.87
N TRP A 71 -4.97 -2.16 -1.60
CA TRP A 71 -3.95 -2.71 -2.48
C TRP A 71 -2.70 -3.06 -1.67
N LEU A 72 -2.10 -4.19 -2.03
CA LEU A 72 -0.73 -4.49 -1.65
C LEU A 72 0.16 -4.07 -2.81
N GLY A 73 1.10 -3.17 -2.57
CA GLY A 73 2.09 -2.71 -3.54
C GLY A 73 3.52 -2.97 -3.05
N TRP A 74 4.49 -2.32 -3.68
CA TRP A 74 5.89 -2.41 -3.26
C TRP A 74 6.06 -1.89 -1.83
N VAL A 75 5.42 -0.77 -1.52
CA VAL A 75 5.27 -0.24 -0.16
C VAL A 75 3.78 -0.09 0.13
N THR A 76 3.33 -0.59 1.28
CA THR A 76 1.93 -0.50 1.70
C THR A 76 1.85 -0.06 3.16
N TYR A 77 1.01 0.91 3.46
CA TYR A 77 0.68 1.33 4.82
C TYR A 77 -0.68 0.76 5.24
N LEU A 78 -0.73 0.21 6.46
CA LEU A 78 -1.94 -0.21 7.14
C LEU A 78 -2.04 0.47 8.52
N PRO A 79 -3.18 1.07 8.88
CA PRO A 79 -3.35 1.70 10.18
C PRO A 79 -3.49 0.67 11.32
N SER A 80 -3.06 1.05 12.52
CA SER A 80 -3.01 0.17 13.71
C SER A 80 -4.38 -0.43 14.07
N HIS A 81 -5.47 0.31 13.84
CA HIS A 81 -6.83 -0.13 14.18
C HIS A 81 -7.31 -1.32 13.34
N ARG A 82 -6.64 -1.66 12.24
CA ARG A 82 -6.94 -2.87 11.45
C ARG A 82 -6.39 -4.15 12.06
N GLY A 83 -5.45 -4.04 12.99
CA GLY A 83 -4.81 -5.16 13.65
C GLY A 83 -3.30 -5.22 13.39
N THR A 84 -2.68 -6.28 13.91
CA THR A 84 -1.23 -6.46 13.89
C THR A 84 -0.80 -7.22 12.64
N VAL A 85 0.22 -6.71 11.95
CA VAL A 85 0.83 -7.41 10.80
C VAL A 85 1.49 -8.71 11.30
N PRO A 86 1.12 -9.89 10.77
CA PRO A 86 1.76 -11.15 11.15
C PRO A 86 3.22 -11.18 10.68
N PRO A 87 4.05 -12.11 11.18
CA PRO A 87 5.38 -12.33 10.61
C PRO A 87 5.29 -12.61 9.10
N LEU A 88 6.07 -11.87 8.31
CA LEU A 88 6.11 -11.99 6.84
C LEU A 88 7.43 -12.63 6.39
N PRO A 89 7.46 -13.32 5.24
CA PRO A 89 8.67 -13.95 4.73
C PRO A 89 9.72 -12.91 4.31
N SER A 90 11.00 -13.26 4.40
CA SER A 90 12.08 -12.50 3.75
C SER A 90 11.82 -12.37 2.23
N PRO A 91 12.17 -11.25 1.58
CA PRO A 91 12.89 -10.06 2.08
C PRO A 91 11.98 -8.96 2.66
N VAL A 92 10.74 -9.28 3.03
CA VAL A 92 9.76 -8.27 3.47
C VAL A 92 10.24 -7.59 4.75
N ARG A 93 10.17 -6.26 4.77
CA ARG A 93 10.43 -5.44 5.94
C ARG A 93 9.12 -4.85 6.45
N ILE A 94 9.00 -4.82 7.78
CA ILE A 94 7.87 -4.24 8.50
C ILE A 94 8.43 -3.08 9.32
N GLU A 95 7.91 -1.87 9.10
CA GLU A 95 8.35 -0.67 9.81
C GLU A 95 7.18 0.06 10.48
N PRO A 96 7.26 0.39 11.78
CA PRO A 96 6.20 1.15 12.43
C PRO A 96 6.14 2.59 11.91
N VAL A 97 4.94 3.17 11.88
CA VAL A 97 4.67 4.59 11.63
C VAL A 97 4.08 5.17 12.90
N GLU A 98 4.97 5.50 13.84
CA GLU A 98 4.60 5.98 15.18
C GLU A 98 3.55 5.04 15.82
N ASP A 99 2.50 5.60 16.41
CA ASP A 99 1.33 4.88 16.94
C ASP A 99 0.24 4.64 15.87
N ARG A 100 0.41 5.19 14.66
CA ARG A 100 -0.64 5.24 13.63
C ARG A 100 -0.78 3.97 12.82
N GLY A 101 0.29 3.20 12.64
CA GLY A 101 0.22 1.97 11.87
C GLY A 101 1.57 1.41 11.44
N THR A 102 1.56 0.66 10.35
CA THR A 102 2.70 -0.12 9.89
C THR A 102 2.89 0.01 8.39
N LEU A 103 4.14 0.14 7.96
CA LEU A 103 4.58 0.01 6.57
C LEU A 103 5.08 -1.40 6.31
N ILE A 104 4.66 -1.96 5.19
CA ILE A 104 5.09 -3.24 4.66
C ILE A 104 5.84 -2.95 3.36
N ILE A 105 7.12 -3.31 3.31
CA ILE A 105 8.00 -3.12 2.17
C ILE A 105 8.37 -4.50 1.61
N LEU A 106 7.93 -4.83 0.40
CA LEU A 106 8.07 -6.20 -0.12
C LEU A 106 9.53 -6.62 -0.34
N THR A 107 10.32 -5.75 -0.94
CA THR A 107 11.72 -6.03 -1.30
C THR A 107 12.54 -4.72 -1.26
N PRO A 108 13.85 -4.76 -0.92
CA PRO A 108 14.73 -3.60 -1.05
C PRO A 108 15.03 -3.22 -2.51
N GLU A 109 15.06 -4.17 -3.45
CA GLU A 109 15.27 -3.86 -4.87
C GLU A 109 13.99 -3.42 -5.58
N ARG A 110 14.13 -2.91 -6.81
CA ARG A 110 13.01 -2.38 -7.59
C ARG A 110 11.98 -3.48 -7.88
N PHE A 111 10.81 -3.34 -7.27
CA PHE A 111 9.67 -4.22 -7.53
C PHE A 111 9.15 -4.03 -8.95
N THR A 112 9.02 -5.13 -9.69
CA THR A 112 8.60 -5.13 -11.10
C THR A 112 7.77 -6.35 -11.42
N VAL A 113 6.86 -6.21 -12.39
CA VAL A 113 6.07 -7.33 -12.92
C VAL A 113 6.88 -8.31 -13.75
N ALA A 114 8.05 -7.88 -14.25
CA ALA A 114 8.93 -8.70 -15.08
C ALA A 114 9.69 -9.76 -14.26
N ASN A 115 9.83 -9.57 -12.95
CA ASN A 115 10.41 -10.57 -12.06
C ASN A 115 9.30 -11.46 -11.47
N PRO A 116 9.22 -12.75 -11.83
CA PRO A 116 8.20 -13.65 -11.29
C PRO A 116 8.32 -13.87 -9.78
N GLU A 117 9.51 -13.75 -9.20
CA GLU A 117 9.72 -13.88 -7.75
C GLU A 117 9.05 -12.75 -6.98
N HIS A 118 9.09 -11.52 -7.52
CA HIS A 118 8.37 -10.38 -6.96
C HIS A 118 6.85 -10.63 -6.91
N ILE A 119 6.29 -11.18 -8.00
CA ILE A 119 4.87 -11.49 -8.08
C ILE A 119 4.49 -12.61 -7.12
N ALA A 120 5.30 -13.67 -7.03
CA ALA A 120 5.09 -14.77 -6.11
C ALA A 120 5.14 -14.29 -4.64
N LEU A 121 6.12 -13.45 -4.30
CA LEU A 121 6.25 -12.84 -2.98
C LEU A 121 5.03 -11.99 -2.63
N ALA A 122 4.61 -11.12 -3.55
CA ALA A 122 3.45 -10.24 -3.33
C ALA A 122 2.16 -11.05 -3.10
N ARG A 123 1.93 -12.10 -3.90
CA ARG A 123 0.79 -13.01 -3.70
C ARG A 123 0.84 -13.69 -2.33
N ARG A 124 2.01 -14.23 -1.96
CA ARG A 124 2.18 -14.90 -0.67
C ARG A 124 1.94 -13.96 0.51
N VAL A 125 2.45 -12.73 0.45
CA VAL A 125 2.22 -11.72 1.48
C VAL A 125 0.74 -11.33 1.52
N ARG A 126 0.09 -11.16 0.38
CA ARG A 126 -1.35 -10.86 0.29
C ARG A 126 -2.19 -11.93 0.98
N GLU A 127 -1.88 -13.21 0.77
CA GLU A 127 -2.55 -14.33 1.42
C GLU A 127 -2.41 -14.28 2.95
N LEU A 128 -1.18 -14.05 3.45
CA LEU A 128 -0.91 -13.98 4.89
C LEU A 128 -1.66 -12.79 5.53
N LEU A 129 -1.65 -11.64 4.88
CA LEU A 129 -2.38 -10.46 5.36
C LEU A 129 -3.91 -10.68 5.30
N ALA A 130 -4.41 -11.35 4.28
CA ALA A 130 -5.83 -11.69 4.16
C ALA A 130 -6.28 -12.68 5.24
N GLN A 131 -5.47 -13.69 5.53
CA GLN A 131 -5.70 -14.65 6.63
C GLN A 131 -5.72 -13.94 7.99
N ALA A 132 -4.88 -12.92 8.17
CA ALA A 132 -4.89 -12.05 9.34
C ALA A 132 -6.04 -11.03 9.37
N GLY A 133 -6.91 -11.01 8.35
CA GLY A 133 -8.04 -10.07 8.26
C GLY A 133 -7.69 -8.65 7.83
N LEU A 134 -6.43 -8.37 7.49
CA LEU A 134 -5.92 -7.02 7.19
C LEU A 134 -6.24 -6.51 5.78
N MET A 135 -6.63 -7.42 4.87
CA MET A 135 -6.90 -7.12 3.46
C MET A 135 -8.39 -6.98 3.12
N ARG A 136 -9.27 -6.99 4.13
CA ARG A 136 -10.70 -6.74 3.95
C ARG A 136 -11.05 -5.40 4.57
N ARG A 137 -11.99 -4.69 3.97
CA ARG A 137 -12.60 -3.52 4.61
C ARG A 137 -13.14 -3.93 6.00
N ALA A 138 -12.83 -3.14 7.03
CA ALA A 138 -13.52 -3.26 8.31
C ALA A 138 -15.02 -3.02 8.05
N GLU A 139 -15.88 -3.97 8.46
CA GLU A 139 -17.32 -3.77 8.36
C GLU A 139 -17.65 -2.43 9.02
N ALA A 140 -18.33 -1.56 8.28
CA ALA A 140 -18.84 -0.34 8.89
C ALA A 140 -19.79 -0.78 10.00
N GLY A 141 -19.39 -0.59 11.26
CA GLY A 141 -20.30 -0.74 12.39
C GLY A 141 -21.57 0.08 12.12
N PRO A 142 -22.73 -0.34 12.66
CA PRO A 142 -24.00 0.31 12.37
C PRO A 142 -23.86 1.80 12.64
N ARG A 143 -24.10 2.60 11.59
CA ARG A 143 -24.18 4.05 11.69
C ARG A 143 -25.34 4.35 12.63
N GLY A 144 -25.02 4.78 13.85
CA GLY A 144 -25.97 5.40 14.77
C GLY A 144 -26.43 6.75 14.26
#